data_AF-A0AAD9JYQ7-F1
#
_entry.id   AF-A0AAD9JYQ7-F1
#
_cell.length_a   1.000
_cell.length_b   1.000
_cell.length_c   1.000
_cell.angle_alpha   90.00
_cell.angle_beta   90.00
_cell.angle_gamma   90.00
#
_symmetry.space_group_name_H-M   'P 1'
#
loop_
_entity.id
_entity.type
_entity.pdbx_description
1 polymer ?
#
loop_
_entity_poly.entity_id
_entity_poly.type
_entity_poly.pdbx_seq_one_letter_code
_entity_poly.pdbx_strand_id
1 'polypeptide(L)'
;MAEDKSETGSKKDRRESQNEGDAVENGYESEEPNFSDPEDFVDNIDEEELLGDLLKKRPKESDGIDSVIVVDNVPQVGPERLEKLQNVLRKIFSKFGKIVTEHYPKEDGKTKGYIFLEYQSPQEAAAAVKATNGHKLDKQHTFIVNLFSDFEKYSDVPDIWEPPPPQPFQDHGNLRNWLLDRSCHDQYSVIFEGGEKTSIFLNTPVEPTVVEDRSRWTETYVRWSPQGTYLATFHARGVALWGGQNFKQIVKFSHPGVQLIDFSPCERYLVTFSPLPDNKDDPQAIIIWDILTGQKRRGFHCDNTTVWPIFKWNHDGSYFARRTQDTLSVYETPSFGLLDKKSIKIRGIKDFGWSPTDNIISYWTPEEQNTPARVTLIKIPHREQVCVKNLFTVAECKIHWQKCGDYLCVKVDRYKSKKEDKEGPKYGGIYHNFNIFRIREKQIPVDILEVKETFEKKQANFLFWSPSGTFIVLAGLRR
;
A
#
# COMPACT_ATOMS: atom_id res chain seq x y z
N MET A 1 -3.55 43.80 -44.06
CA MET A 1 -3.58 45.24 -44.39
C MET A 1 -2.77 45.97 -43.34
N ALA A 2 -2.03 47.02 -43.74
CA ALA A 2 -1.36 48.09 -42.96
C ALA A 2 -0.79 47.74 -41.56
N GLU A 3 0.50 47.93 -41.25
CA GLU A 3 1.36 49.13 -41.33
C GLU A 3 1.09 50.23 -40.29
N ASP A 4 2.12 50.40 -39.43
CA ASP A 4 2.77 51.67 -39.03
C ASP A 4 2.53 52.29 -37.63
N LYS A 5 3.58 53.00 -37.16
CA LYS A 5 3.74 53.92 -35.99
C LYS A 5 4.06 53.25 -34.63
N SER A 6 5.24 53.41 -33.98
CA SER A 6 6.15 54.55 -33.61
C SER A 6 5.77 55.24 -32.27
N GLU A 7 6.66 55.54 -31.31
CA GLU A 7 8.07 55.16 -31.02
C GLU A 7 8.23 54.93 -29.46
N THR A 8 9.19 55.34 -28.59
CA THR A 8 10.38 56.21 -28.67
C THR A 8 11.46 55.88 -27.61
N GLY A 9 12.77 55.87 -27.98
CA GLY A 9 13.92 56.06 -27.05
C GLY A 9 14.40 54.87 -26.18
N SER A 10 15.66 54.78 -25.68
CA SER A 10 16.82 55.69 -25.85
C SER A 10 18.19 54.97 -25.67
N LYS A 11 19.07 55.16 -26.67
CA LYS A 11 20.57 55.19 -26.69
C LYS A 11 21.42 54.23 -25.82
N LYS A 12 22.22 53.40 -26.52
CA LYS A 12 23.63 53.09 -26.17
C LYS A 12 24.55 54.28 -26.49
N ASP A 13 25.76 54.32 -25.94
CA ASP A 13 26.96 54.64 -26.75
C ASP A 13 28.28 54.09 -26.17
N ARG A 14 29.37 54.14 -26.95
CA ARG A 14 30.74 53.68 -26.64
C ARG A 14 31.62 54.78 -26.01
N ARG A 15 32.76 54.40 -25.41
CA ARG A 15 34.10 54.92 -25.78
C ARG A 15 35.27 54.15 -25.11
N GLU A 16 36.41 54.20 -25.78
CA GLU A 16 37.74 53.81 -25.30
C GLU A 16 38.62 55.07 -25.21
N SER A 17 39.55 55.12 -24.26
CA SER A 17 40.76 55.98 -24.30
C SER A 17 41.80 55.49 -23.29
N GLN A 18 43.06 55.85 -23.51
CA GLN A 18 44.26 55.27 -22.86
C GLN A 18 44.81 56.16 -21.72
N ASN A 19 45.76 55.60 -20.94
CA ASN A 19 46.81 56.24 -20.11
C ASN A 19 46.41 57.44 -19.20
N GLU A 20 46.86 57.53 -17.96
CA GLU A 20 48.27 57.51 -17.52
C GLU A 20 48.46 56.77 -16.17
N GLY A 21 49.71 56.67 -15.70
CA GLY A 21 50.05 56.02 -14.44
C GLY A 21 50.59 57.02 -13.42
N ASP A 22 50.21 56.83 -12.16
CA ASP A 22 50.74 57.57 -11.01
C ASP A 22 51.15 56.57 -9.92
N ALA A 23 52.28 56.81 -9.26
CA ALA A 23 52.83 55.91 -8.25
C ALA A 23 52.32 56.27 -6.85
N VAL A 24 51.66 55.32 -6.17
CA VAL A 24 51.35 55.45 -4.74
C VAL A 24 51.89 54.23 -4.00
N GLU A 25 53.00 54.47 -3.31
CA GLU A 25 53.68 53.51 -2.43
C GLU A 25 52.78 53.15 -1.23
N ASN A 26 52.39 51.88 -1.12
CA ASN A 26 51.71 51.31 0.05
C ASN A 26 52.12 49.84 0.22
N GLY A 27 53.13 49.60 1.05
CA GLY A 27 53.73 48.26 1.20
C GLY A 27 52.90 47.32 2.06
N TYR A 28 52.28 46.32 1.42
CA TYR A 28 51.91 45.03 2.02
C TYR A 28 52.02 43.94 0.95
N GLU A 29 53.24 43.49 0.67
CA GLU A 29 53.44 42.24 -0.08
C GLU A 29 52.87 41.09 0.74
N SER A 30 51.88 40.41 0.17
CA SER A 30 51.42 39.10 0.63
C SER A 30 51.78 38.12 -0.46
N GLU A 31 52.81 37.32 -0.21
CA GLU A 31 53.23 36.26 -1.13
C GLU A 31 52.07 35.28 -1.33
N GLU A 32 51.68 35.02 -2.57
CA GLU A 32 50.73 33.95 -2.87
C GLU A 32 51.39 32.61 -2.48
N PRO A 33 50.72 31.76 -1.66
CA PRO A 33 51.35 30.53 -1.18
C PRO A 33 51.66 29.59 -2.35
N ASN A 34 52.89 29.10 -2.40
CA ASN A 34 53.30 28.12 -3.40
C ASN A 34 52.59 26.78 -3.14
N PHE A 35 51.74 26.35 -4.08
CA PHE A 35 51.01 25.08 -4.05
C PHE A 35 51.77 23.91 -4.71
N SER A 36 53.07 24.06 -4.99
CA SER A 36 53.91 22.96 -5.50
C SER A 36 54.37 22.07 -4.34
N ASP A 37 54.18 20.76 -4.46
CA ASP A 37 54.62 19.81 -3.44
C ASP A 37 56.17 19.78 -3.30
N PRO A 38 56.72 19.47 -2.10
CA PRO A 38 58.17 19.40 -1.90
C PRO A 38 58.87 18.32 -2.73
N GLU A 39 60.15 18.49 -3.04
CA GLU A 39 60.94 17.51 -3.83
C GLU A 39 61.06 16.12 -3.17
N ASP A 40 60.85 16.02 -1.85
CA ASP A 40 60.80 14.77 -1.07
C ASP A 40 59.37 14.16 -0.98
N PHE A 41 58.36 14.73 -1.65
CA PHE A 41 56.98 14.22 -1.58
C PHE A 41 56.83 12.92 -2.38
N VAL A 42 56.56 11.83 -1.66
CA VAL A 42 56.21 10.53 -2.25
C VAL A 42 54.69 10.38 -2.19
N ASP A 43 54.05 10.31 -3.35
CA ASP A 43 52.63 10.00 -3.43
C ASP A 43 52.38 8.56 -2.96
N ASN A 44 51.48 8.39 -1.98
CA ASN A 44 51.15 7.09 -1.38
C ASN A 44 49.75 6.60 -1.81
N ILE A 45 49.15 7.25 -2.82
CA ILE A 45 47.85 6.91 -3.39
C ILE A 45 48.09 6.09 -4.66
N ASP A 46 47.44 4.94 -4.76
CA ASP A 46 47.60 4.05 -5.92
C ASP A 46 46.94 4.65 -7.18
N GLU A 47 47.49 4.38 -8.37
CA GLU A 47 47.02 5.02 -9.62
C GLU A 47 45.54 4.68 -9.92
N GLU A 48 45.06 3.51 -9.47
CA GLU A 48 43.64 3.14 -9.58
C GLU A 48 42.71 4.00 -8.71
N GLU A 49 43.16 4.46 -7.54
CA GLU A 49 42.38 5.35 -6.67
C GLU A 49 42.36 6.77 -7.26
N LEU A 50 43.53 7.24 -7.74
CA LEU A 50 43.66 8.55 -8.38
C LEU A 50 42.83 8.66 -9.67
N LEU A 51 42.73 7.59 -10.48
CA LEU A 51 41.91 7.53 -11.69
C LEU A 51 40.50 6.97 -11.47
N GLY A 52 40.04 6.73 -10.24
CA GLY A 52 38.76 6.04 -9.98
C GLY A 52 37.53 6.60 -10.71
N ASP A 53 37.44 7.93 -10.88
CA ASP A 53 36.34 8.61 -11.61
C ASP A 53 36.53 8.73 -13.13
N LEU A 54 37.70 8.34 -13.65
CA LEU A 54 37.97 8.10 -15.07
C LEU A 54 37.80 6.62 -15.41
N LEU A 55 38.22 5.71 -14.54
CA LEU A 55 38.01 4.26 -14.68
C LEU A 55 36.51 3.89 -14.69
N LYS A 56 35.67 4.54 -13.87
CA LYS A 56 34.20 4.44 -13.94
C LYS A 56 33.60 4.90 -15.28
N LYS A 57 34.33 5.68 -16.09
CA LYS A 57 33.92 6.19 -17.40
C LYS A 57 34.60 5.47 -18.58
N ARG A 58 35.50 4.53 -18.30
CA ARG A 58 36.10 3.67 -19.33
C ARG A 58 34.99 2.76 -19.86
N PRO A 59 34.67 2.81 -21.17
CA PRO A 59 33.65 1.93 -21.73
C PRO A 59 34.08 0.47 -21.54
N LYS A 60 33.18 -0.34 -21.02
CA LYS A 60 33.35 -1.79 -20.90
C LYS A 60 32.86 -2.46 -22.16
N GLU A 61 33.35 -3.67 -22.45
CA GLU A 61 32.82 -4.48 -23.55
C GLU A 61 31.34 -4.88 -23.31
N SER A 62 30.88 -4.84 -22.04
CA SER A 62 29.47 -4.98 -21.66
C SER A 62 28.56 -3.84 -22.13
N ASP A 63 29.08 -2.64 -22.36
CA ASP A 63 28.24 -1.45 -22.61
C ASP A 63 27.55 -1.51 -23.99
N GLY A 64 28.00 -2.40 -24.88
CA GLY A 64 27.36 -2.71 -26.15
C GLY A 64 26.19 -3.70 -26.05
N ILE A 65 26.23 -4.66 -25.11
CA ILE A 65 25.23 -5.74 -25.05
C ILE A 65 23.91 -5.34 -24.41
N ASP A 66 23.89 -4.29 -23.57
CA ASP A 66 22.65 -3.77 -22.96
C ASP A 66 21.67 -3.15 -23.97
N SER A 67 22.13 -2.84 -25.19
CA SER A 67 21.27 -2.40 -26.31
C SER A 67 20.71 -3.57 -27.15
N VAL A 68 21.10 -4.81 -26.86
CA VAL A 68 20.73 -6.01 -27.63
C VAL A 68 19.66 -6.82 -26.90
N ILE A 69 18.54 -7.08 -27.58
CA ILE A 69 17.50 -8.00 -27.09
C ILE A 69 17.57 -9.34 -27.81
N VAL A 70 17.30 -10.41 -27.07
CA VAL A 70 17.09 -11.76 -27.61
C VAL A 70 15.59 -12.02 -27.66
N VAL A 71 15.06 -12.33 -28.85
CA VAL A 71 13.66 -12.71 -29.04
C VAL A 71 13.62 -14.17 -29.49
N ASP A 72 13.08 -15.03 -28.65
CA ASP A 72 12.95 -16.47 -28.84
C ASP A 72 11.49 -16.88 -29.15
N ASN A 73 11.29 -18.11 -29.62
CA ASN A 73 10.04 -18.67 -30.13
C ASN A 73 9.45 -17.89 -31.33
N VAL A 74 10.35 -17.44 -32.21
CA VAL A 74 10.07 -16.85 -33.52
C VAL A 74 9.83 -17.97 -34.56
N PRO A 75 8.91 -17.82 -35.52
CA PRO A 75 8.68 -18.84 -36.55
C PRO A 75 9.93 -19.27 -37.31
N GLN A 76 10.15 -20.59 -37.40
CA GLN A 76 11.20 -21.18 -38.23
C GLN A 76 10.79 -21.17 -39.70
N VAL A 77 11.53 -20.44 -40.54
CA VAL A 77 11.19 -20.22 -41.96
C VAL A 77 12.40 -20.42 -42.88
N GLY A 78 12.13 -20.92 -44.09
CA GLY A 78 13.10 -20.94 -45.20
C GLY A 78 13.23 -19.59 -45.91
N PRO A 79 14.17 -19.44 -46.86
CA PRO A 79 14.56 -18.16 -47.44
C PRO A 79 13.40 -17.40 -48.10
N GLU A 80 12.50 -18.09 -48.81
CA GLU A 80 11.32 -17.51 -49.49
C GLU A 80 10.33 -16.76 -48.56
N ARG A 81 10.40 -17.01 -47.26
CA ARG A 81 9.51 -16.42 -46.25
C ARG A 81 10.25 -15.56 -45.22
N LEU A 82 11.57 -15.52 -45.28
CA LEU A 82 12.43 -14.74 -44.37
C LEU A 82 12.08 -13.25 -44.43
N GLU A 83 12.03 -12.67 -45.64
CA GLU A 83 11.73 -11.25 -45.84
C GLU A 83 10.34 -10.85 -45.30
N LYS A 84 9.35 -11.75 -45.39
CA LYS A 84 8.01 -11.53 -44.83
C LYS A 84 8.04 -11.56 -43.30
N LEU A 85 8.80 -12.47 -42.70
CA LEU A 85 9.01 -12.53 -41.25
C LEU A 85 9.74 -11.28 -40.74
N GLN A 86 10.83 -10.86 -41.40
CA GLN A 86 11.56 -9.62 -41.09
C GLN A 86 10.63 -8.39 -41.13
N ASN A 87 9.81 -8.26 -42.17
CA ASN A 87 8.84 -7.16 -42.30
C ASN A 87 7.74 -7.16 -41.21
N VAL A 88 7.37 -8.32 -40.67
CA VAL A 88 6.42 -8.42 -39.53
C VAL A 88 7.11 -8.05 -38.22
N LEU A 89 8.30 -8.60 -37.96
CA LEU A 89 9.08 -8.34 -36.75
C LEU A 89 9.48 -6.87 -36.66
N ARG A 90 10.02 -6.27 -37.73
CA ARG A 90 10.32 -4.83 -37.78
C ARG A 90 9.10 -3.99 -37.41
N LYS A 91 7.89 -4.30 -37.92
CA LYS A 91 6.64 -3.58 -37.58
C LYS A 91 6.16 -3.77 -36.12
N ILE A 92 6.61 -4.81 -35.43
CA ILE A 92 6.33 -5.03 -34.01
C ILE A 92 7.36 -4.27 -33.16
N PHE A 93 8.65 -4.47 -33.44
CA PHE A 93 9.75 -3.99 -32.62
C PHE A 93 10.14 -2.52 -32.87
N SER A 94 9.87 -1.95 -34.06
CA SER A 94 10.11 -0.52 -34.34
C SER A 94 9.13 0.44 -33.65
N LYS A 95 8.23 -0.08 -32.79
CA LYS A 95 7.33 0.73 -31.95
C LYS A 95 7.98 1.24 -30.67
N PHE A 96 9.08 0.61 -30.26
CA PHE A 96 9.73 0.84 -28.96
C PHE A 96 11.05 1.61 -29.09
N GLY A 97 11.58 1.72 -30.31
CA GLY A 97 12.87 2.33 -30.58
C GLY A 97 13.32 2.12 -32.03
N LYS A 98 14.50 2.62 -32.37
CA LYS A 98 15.09 2.46 -33.70
C LYS A 98 16.01 1.24 -33.71
N ILE A 99 15.60 0.21 -34.43
CA ILE A 99 16.43 -0.97 -34.70
C ILE A 99 17.64 -0.54 -35.55
N VAL A 100 18.84 -0.72 -35.02
CA VAL A 100 20.13 -0.45 -35.68
C VAL A 100 20.53 -1.68 -36.51
N THR A 101 20.64 -2.83 -35.84
CA THR A 101 21.01 -4.11 -36.44
C THR A 101 19.93 -5.16 -36.14
N GLU A 102 19.68 -6.05 -37.10
CA GLU A 102 18.85 -7.24 -36.88
C GLU A 102 19.58 -8.48 -37.42
N HIS A 103 19.77 -9.48 -36.55
CA HIS A 103 20.48 -10.71 -36.89
C HIS A 103 19.58 -11.94 -36.75
N TYR A 104 19.55 -12.76 -37.80
CA TYR A 104 18.69 -13.95 -37.93
C TYR A 104 19.57 -15.19 -38.11
N PRO A 105 19.93 -15.88 -37.02
CA PRO A 105 20.66 -17.15 -37.06
C PRO A 105 19.95 -18.19 -37.94
N LYS A 106 20.73 -18.84 -38.81
CA LYS A 106 20.26 -19.84 -39.77
C LYS A 106 21.02 -21.15 -39.63
N GLU A 107 20.34 -22.25 -39.91
CA GLU A 107 20.84 -23.63 -39.89
C GLU A 107 20.03 -24.44 -40.91
N ASP A 108 20.69 -25.27 -41.73
CA ASP A 108 20.08 -26.04 -42.82
C ASP A 108 19.10 -25.24 -43.71
N GLY A 109 19.44 -23.97 -43.96
CA GLY A 109 18.64 -23.04 -44.76
C GLY A 109 17.39 -22.47 -44.09
N LYS A 110 17.14 -22.75 -42.81
CA LYS A 110 15.99 -22.25 -42.01
C LYS A 110 16.47 -21.33 -40.89
N THR A 111 15.61 -20.45 -40.37
CA THR A 111 15.89 -19.72 -39.13
C THR A 111 15.83 -20.64 -37.91
N LYS A 112 16.76 -20.48 -36.95
CA LYS A 112 16.84 -21.33 -35.74
C LYS A 112 15.65 -21.18 -34.77
N GLY A 113 14.87 -20.10 -34.88
CA GLY A 113 13.72 -19.81 -34.01
C GLY A 113 13.95 -18.71 -32.98
N TYR A 114 15.16 -18.17 -32.91
CA TYR A 114 15.49 -16.96 -32.15
C TYR A 114 16.17 -15.93 -33.06
N ILE A 115 16.13 -14.66 -32.66
CA ILE A 115 16.73 -13.51 -33.36
C ILE A 115 17.37 -12.56 -32.34
N PHE A 116 18.30 -11.73 -32.83
CA PHE A 116 18.88 -10.63 -32.05
C PHE A 116 18.48 -9.30 -32.71
N LEU A 117 18.04 -8.34 -31.90
CA LEU A 117 17.72 -6.98 -32.35
C LEU A 117 18.50 -5.98 -31.49
N GLU A 118 19.27 -5.11 -32.15
CA GLU A 118 20.05 -4.05 -31.52
C GLU A 118 19.28 -2.71 -31.64
N TYR A 119 19.09 -2.02 -30.54
CA TYR A 119 18.47 -0.69 -30.48
C TYR A 119 19.51 0.42 -30.39
N GLN A 120 19.09 1.68 -30.61
CA GLN A 120 19.98 2.84 -30.47
C GLN A 120 20.24 3.22 -28.99
N SER A 121 19.51 2.63 -28.03
CA SER A 121 19.69 2.87 -26.59
C SER A 121 19.26 1.65 -25.76
N PRO A 122 19.95 1.32 -24.65
CA PRO A 122 19.51 0.30 -23.69
C PRO A 122 18.09 0.54 -23.13
N GLN A 123 17.66 1.81 -23.09
CA GLN A 123 16.33 2.20 -22.62
C GLN A 123 15.22 1.74 -23.59
N GLU A 124 15.51 1.77 -24.90
CA GLU A 124 14.61 1.25 -25.94
C GLU A 124 14.56 -0.29 -25.88
N ALA A 125 15.71 -0.94 -25.68
CA ALA A 125 15.83 -2.39 -25.51
C ALA A 125 15.02 -2.88 -24.29
N ALA A 126 15.22 -2.28 -23.11
CA ALA A 126 14.47 -2.63 -21.90
C ALA A 126 12.95 -2.35 -22.02
N ALA A 127 12.56 -1.28 -22.72
CA ALA A 127 11.15 -1.00 -23.00
C ALA A 127 10.53 -2.05 -23.96
N ALA A 128 11.26 -2.46 -24.99
CA ALA A 128 10.85 -3.51 -25.91
C ALA A 128 10.69 -4.85 -25.19
N VAL A 129 11.67 -5.27 -24.36
CA VAL A 129 11.61 -6.48 -23.53
C VAL A 129 10.32 -6.48 -22.68
N LYS A 130 10.10 -5.42 -21.89
CA LYS A 130 8.95 -5.32 -20.98
C LYS A 130 7.59 -5.36 -21.72
N ALA A 131 7.53 -4.84 -22.94
CA ALA A 131 6.28 -4.74 -23.71
C ALA A 131 6.00 -5.90 -24.67
N THR A 132 7.01 -6.73 -25.00
CA THR A 132 6.89 -7.81 -26.01
C THR A 132 7.10 -9.21 -25.47
N ASN A 133 7.67 -9.38 -24.27
CA ASN A 133 7.74 -10.68 -23.62
C ASN A 133 6.31 -11.23 -23.35
N GLY A 134 6.02 -12.45 -23.81
CA GLY A 134 4.68 -13.04 -23.80
C GLY A 134 3.75 -12.61 -24.94
N HIS A 135 4.21 -11.80 -25.91
CA HIS A 135 3.40 -11.38 -27.06
C HIS A 135 3.13 -12.55 -28.02
N LYS A 136 1.85 -12.82 -28.31
CA LYS A 136 1.43 -13.90 -29.21
C LYS A 136 1.43 -13.45 -30.67
N LEU A 137 2.25 -14.09 -31.49
CA LEU A 137 2.25 -13.86 -32.94
C LEU A 137 1.17 -14.71 -33.62
N ASP A 138 1.01 -15.96 -33.19
CA ASP A 138 -0.08 -16.85 -33.62
C ASP A 138 -0.51 -17.81 -32.48
N LYS A 139 -1.05 -18.98 -32.82
CA LYS A 139 -1.53 -20.00 -31.85
C LYS A 139 -0.40 -20.86 -31.24
N GLN A 140 0.77 -20.90 -31.86
CA GLN A 140 1.94 -21.69 -31.48
C GLN A 140 3.10 -20.78 -31.02
N HIS A 141 3.35 -19.69 -31.75
CA HIS A 141 4.46 -18.77 -31.49
C HIS A 141 4.04 -17.66 -30.53
N THR A 142 4.61 -17.70 -29.33
CA THR A 142 4.50 -16.66 -28.29
C THR A 142 5.91 -16.23 -27.93
N PHE A 143 6.27 -14.98 -28.24
CA PHE A 143 7.63 -14.49 -28.06
C PHE A 143 8.06 -14.53 -26.59
N ILE A 144 9.26 -15.02 -26.35
CA ILE A 144 9.97 -14.87 -25.08
C ILE A 144 11.09 -13.87 -25.35
N VAL A 145 11.18 -12.81 -24.54
CA VAL A 145 12.07 -11.68 -24.82
C VAL A 145 12.86 -11.31 -23.57
N ASN A 146 14.19 -11.31 -23.68
CA ASN A 146 15.15 -11.02 -22.61
C ASN A 146 16.24 -10.05 -23.12
N LEU A 147 17.00 -9.42 -22.23
CA LEU A 147 18.22 -8.69 -22.61
C LEU A 147 19.35 -9.69 -22.89
N PHE A 148 20.33 -9.32 -23.72
CA PHE A 148 21.51 -10.17 -23.92
C PHE A 148 22.34 -10.29 -22.63
N SER A 149 22.48 -9.19 -21.87
CA SER A 149 23.15 -9.13 -20.56
C SER A 149 22.45 -9.90 -19.43
N ASP A 150 21.20 -10.35 -19.61
CA ASP A 150 20.60 -11.31 -18.69
C ASP A 150 21.34 -12.68 -18.71
N PHE A 151 22.09 -13.01 -19.77
CA PHE A 151 22.85 -14.27 -19.85
C PHE A 151 23.91 -14.40 -18.75
N GLU A 152 24.75 -13.38 -18.56
CA GLU A 152 25.79 -13.36 -17.51
C GLU A 152 25.15 -13.51 -16.13
N LYS A 153 24.11 -12.71 -15.87
CA LYS A 153 23.29 -12.75 -14.65
C LYS A 153 22.61 -14.10 -14.38
N TYR A 154 22.35 -14.93 -15.39
CA TYR A 154 21.88 -16.31 -15.20
C TYR A 154 23.02 -17.34 -15.10
N SER A 155 24.19 -17.06 -15.69
CA SER A 155 25.41 -17.87 -15.56
C SER A 155 26.06 -17.71 -14.17
N ASP A 156 25.91 -16.54 -13.54
CA ASP A 156 26.47 -16.21 -12.22
C ASP A 156 25.54 -16.58 -11.05
N VAL A 157 24.42 -17.27 -11.31
CA VAL A 157 23.57 -17.80 -10.23
C VAL A 157 24.26 -19.03 -9.62
N PRO A 158 24.60 -19.03 -8.32
CA PRO A 158 25.23 -20.20 -7.70
C PRO A 158 24.26 -21.38 -7.63
N ASP A 159 24.72 -22.56 -8.06
CA ASP A 159 23.97 -23.83 -7.99
C ASP A 159 23.49 -24.19 -6.57
N ILE A 160 24.17 -23.65 -5.55
CA ILE A 160 23.89 -23.89 -4.14
C ILE A 160 23.13 -22.68 -3.58
N TRP A 161 21.86 -22.87 -3.26
CA TRP A 161 21.08 -21.89 -2.51
C TRP A 161 21.53 -21.85 -1.04
N GLU A 162 22.26 -20.80 -0.67
CA GLU A 162 22.48 -20.45 0.73
C GLU A 162 21.30 -19.63 1.27
N PRO A 163 20.74 -19.97 2.45
CA PRO A 163 19.72 -19.13 3.07
C PRO A 163 20.35 -17.79 3.49
N PRO A 164 19.70 -16.64 3.24
CA PRO A 164 20.24 -15.35 3.61
C PRO A 164 20.45 -15.28 5.15
N PRO A 165 21.53 -14.64 5.62
CA PRO A 165 21.82 -14.58 7.04
C PRO A 165 20.66 -13.91 7.81
N PRO A 166 20.34 -14.40 9.02
CA PRO A 166 19.30 -13.77 9.83
C PRO A 166 19.67 -12.32 10.12
N GLN A 167 18.69 -11.41 10.02
CA GLN A 167 18.92 -10.00 10.29
C GLN A 167 19.47 -9.81 11.72
N PRO A 168 20.50 -8.95 11.92
CA PRO A 168 21.07 -8.73 13.24
C PRO A 168 19.99 -8.19 14.19
N PHE A 169 19.92 -8.78 15.39
CA PHE A 169 18.91 -8.40 16.38
C PHE A 169 19.10 -6.94 16.81
N GLN A 170 18.10 -6.11 16.52
CA GLN A 170 18.06 -4.72 16.99
C GLN A 170 17.26 -4.65 18.29
N ASP A 171 17.93 -4.31 19.39
CA ASP A 171 17.23 -4.07 20.65
C ASP A 171 16.50 -2.71 20.60
N HIS A 172 15.18 -2.76 20.53
CA HIS A 172 14.31 -1.58 20.61
C HIS A 172 13.93 -1.21 22.06
N GLY A 173 14.43 -1.96 23.05
CA GLY A 173 14.11 -1.81 24.47
C GLY A 173 12.69 -2.27 24.83
N ASN A 174 12.24 -1.91 26.02
CA ASN A 174 10.90 -2.28 26.48
C ASN A 174 9.80 -1.47 25.75
N LEU A 175 9.25 -2.04 24.67
CA LEU A 175 8.13 -1.47 23.91
C LEU A 175 6.84 -1.33 24.73
N ARG A 176 6.74 -2.02 25.87
CA ARG A 176 5.58 -2.01 26.77
C ARG A 176 5.90 -1.39 28.14
N ASN A 177 6.87 -0.47 28.19
CA ASN A 177 7.30 0.18 29.43
C ASN A 177 6.17 0.86 30.21
N TRP A 178 5.15 1.37 29.51
CA TRP A 178 3.97 2.00 30.11
C TRP A 178 3.13 1.02 30.97
N LEU A 179 3.17 -0.29 30.72
CA LEU A 179 2.53 -1.31 31.59
C LEU A 179 3.23 -1.46 32.95
N LEU A 180 4.39 -0.83 33.17
CA LEU A 180 5.09 -0.83 34.45
C LEU A 180 4.70 0.34 35.37
N ASP A 181 3.87 1.29 34.90
CA ASP A 181 3.33 2.33 35.78
C ASP A 181 2.30 1.74 36.75
N ARG A 182 2.69 1.67 38.03
CA ARG A 182 1.84 1.19 39.14
C ARG A 182 0.59 2.03 39.36
N SER A 183 0.55 3.23 38.81
CA SER A 183 -0.53 4.20 38.93
C SER A 183 -1.57 4.04 37.81
N CYS A 184 -1.26 3.24 36.78
CA CYS A 184 -2.12 2.95 35.64
C CYS A 184 -2.61 4.19 34.88
N HIS A 185 -1.78 5.23 34.72
CA HIS A 185 -2.17 6.40 33.93
C HIS A 185 -2.22 6.07 32.44
N ASP A 186 -3.30 6.45 31.76
CA ASP A 186 -3.38 6.37 30.30
C ASP A 186 -2.36 7.32 29.63
N GLN A 187 -1.77 6.88 28.51
CA GLN A 187 -1.02 7.75 27.62
C GLN A 187 -1.90 8.25 26.47
N TYR A 188 -1.77 9.52 26.11
CA TYR A 188 -2.48 10.11 24.99
C TYR A 188 -1.58 11.07 24.19
N SER A 189 -1.83 11.16 22.89
CA SER A 189 -1.07 12.00 21.96
C SER A 189 -1.88 13.22 21.56
N VAL A 190 -1.31 14.42 21.66
CA VAL A 190 -1.95 15.68 21.23
C VAL A 190 -1.14 16.28 20.08
N ILE A 191 -1.86 16.77 19.07
CA ILE A 191 -1.31 17.58 17.99
C ILE A 191 -1.86 19.00 18.18
N PHE A 192 -0.98 20.00 18.22
CA PHE A 192 -1.33 21.40 18.43
C PHE A 192 -0.41 22.30 17.59
N GLU A 193 -0.49 23.63 17.79
CA GLU A 193 0.18 24.63 16.93
C GLU A 193 -0.13 24.38 15.44
N GLY A 194 -1.39 24.10 15.12
CA GLY A 194 -1.86 23.85 13.75
C GLY A 194 -1.32 22.57 13.08
N GLY A 195 -0.60 21.72 13.81
CA GLY A 195 0.12 20.56 13.26
C GLY A 195 1.64 20.64 13.47
N GLU A 196 2.18 21.80 13.88
CA GLU A 196 3.63 21.99 14.01
C GLU A 196 4.26 21.24 15.18
N LYS A 197 3.49 20.86 16.22
CA LYS A 197 3.96 20.01 17.32
C LYS A 197 3.07 18.80 17.55
N THR A 198 3.71 17.69 17.92
CA THR A 198 3.06 16.50 18.45
C THR A 198 3.76 16.09 19.73
N SER A 199 3.02 16.03 20.84
CA SER A 199 3.54 15.58 22.14
C SER A 199 2.69 14.45 22.71
N ILE A 200 3.33 13.61 23.52
CA ILE A 200 2.72 12.49 24.23
C ILE A 200 2.63 12.88 25.70
N PHE A 201 1.43 12.77 26.25
CA PHE A 201 1.11 13.13 27.62
C PHE A 201 0.68 11.88 28.41
N LEU A 202 1.05 11.86 29.68
CA LEU A 202 0.54 10.93 30.68
C LEU A 202 -0.65 11.60 31.39
N ASN A 203 -1.76 10.86 31.54
CA ASN A 203 -2.99 11.34 32.17
C ASN A 203 -2.88 11.39 33.71
N THR A 204 -1.99 12.23 34.22
CA THR A 204 -1.73 12.41 35.66
C THR A 204 -2.78 13.32 36.33
N PRO A 205 -3.19 13.08 37.60
CA PRO A 205 -4.44 13.63 38.15
C PRO A 205 -4.47 15.14 38.48
N VAL A 206 -3.37 15.86 38.29
CA VAL A 206 -3.24 17.30 38.64
C VAL A 206 -3.01 18.10 37.37
N GLU A 207 -1.88 17.86 36.71
CA GLU A 207 -1.55 18.35 35.37
C GLU A 207 -0.97 17.18 34.55
N PRO A 208 -1.17 17.15 33.22
CA PRO A 208 -0.71 16.04 32.38
C PRO A 208 0.80 16.12 32.14
N THR A 209 1.52 15.03 32.46
CA THR A 209 2.98 15.00 32.36
C THR A 209 3.43 14.75 30.93
N VAL A 210 4.29 15.61 30.36
CA VAL A 210 4.88 15.37 29.03
C VAL A 210 5.87 14.19 29.10
N VAL A 211 5.69 13.21 28.21
CA VAL A 211 6.58 12.04 28.05
C VAL A 211 7.61 12.30 26.95
N GLU A 212 7.16 12.80 25.80
CA GLU A 212 7.96 13.19 24.64
C GLU A 212 7.27 14.38 23.95
N ASP A 213 8.02 15.36 23.46
CA ASP A 213 7.52 16.45 22.60
C ASP A 213 8.43 16.61 21.38
N ARG A 214 7.85 16.68 20.18
CA ARG A 214 8.60 16.79 18.92
C ARG A 214 7.88 17.66 17.88
N SER A 215 8.59 18.68 17.41
CA SER A 215 8.16 19.50 16.29
C SER A 215 8.10 18.68 14.99
N ARG A 216 7.02 18.84 14.22
CA ARG A 216 6.78 18.25 12.89
C ARG A 216 6.98 16.73 12.83
N TRP A 217 6.57 16.03 13.90
CA TRP A 217 6.70 14.56 14.01
C TRP A 217 5.72 13.79 13.09
N THR A 218 4.62 14.43 12.70
CA THR A 218 3.63 13.97 11.71
C THR A 218 3.13 15.14 10.88
N GLU A 219 2.74 14.90 9.62
CA GLU A 219 2.23 15.94 8.71
C GLU A 219 0.69 16.12 8.78
N THR A 220 -0.05 15.11 9.26
CA THR A 220 -1.53 15.12 9.22
C THR A 220 -2.19 14.73 10.53
N TYR A 221 -2.03 13.47 10.96
CA TYR A 221 -2.51 12.98 12.25
C TYR A 221 -1.59 11.89 12.80
N VAL A 222 -1.91 11.37 13.98
CA VAL A 222 -1.16 10.30 14.65
C VAL A 222 -2.13 9.20 15.06
N ARG A 223 -1.71 7.93 15.01
CA ARG A 223 -2.57 6.80 15.41
C ARG A 223 -1.77 5.74 16.17
N TRP A 224 -2.26 5.41 17.36
CA TRP A 224 -1.76 4.29 18.17
C TRP A 224 -2.14 2.94 17.57
N SER A 225 -1.29 1.93 17.77
CA SER A 225 -1.60 0.54 17.48
C SER A 225 -2.59 -0.05 18.52
N PRO A 226 -3.30 -1.16 18.21
CA PRO A 226 -4.38 -1.71 19.05
C PRO A 226 -4.02 -2.05 20.49
N GLN A 227 -2.75 -2.30 20.81
CA GLN A 227 -2.26 -2.57 22.17
C GLN A 227 -1.36 -1.45 22.69
N GLY A 228 -1.23 -0.32 22.00
CA GLY A 228 -0.37 0.80 22.42
C GLY A 228 1.15 0.55 22.30
N THR A 229 1.58 -0.56 21.72
CA THR A 229 3.02 -0.88 21.52
C THR A 229 3.72 0.07 20.54
N TYR A 230 2.97 0.59 19.56
CA TYR A 230 3.48 1.45 18.49
C TYR A 230 2.65 2.72 18.30
N LEU A 231 3.32 3.81 17.95
CA LEU A 231 2.74 5.05 17.48
C LEU A 231 3.02 5.20 15.97
N ALA A 232 1.99 5.43 15.15
CA ALA A 232 2.16 5.69 13.73
C ALA A 232 2.07 7.18 13.39
N THR A 233 3.09 7.72 12.71
CA THR A 233 3.08 9.07 12.14
C THR A 233 3.10 9.03 10.60
N PHE A 234 2.49 10.05 10.00
CA PHE A 234 2.19 10.16 8.57
C PHE A 234 3.08 11.22 7.94
N HIS A 235 3.67 10.89 6.79
CA HIS A 235 4.57 11.76 6.03
C HIS A 235 4.25 11.62 4.53
N ALA A 236 4.51 12.64 3.71
CA ALA A 236 4.23 12.61 2.27
C ALA A 236 4.92 11.42 1.55
N ARG A 237 6.05 10.95 2.09
CA ARG A 237 6.83 9.81 1.58
C ARG A 237 6.43 8.44 2.15
N GLY A 238 5.60 8.36 3.20
CA GLY A 238 5.33 7.10 3.89
C GLY A 238 4.83 7.21 5.33
N VAL A 239 4.71 6.06 5.99
CA VAL A 239 4.30 5.95 7.40
C VAL A 239 5.49 5.46 8.22
N ALA A 240 5.71 6.03 9.40
CA ALA A 240 6.74 5.59 10.34
C ALA A 240 6.10 5.08 11.64
N LEU A 241 6.59 3.96 12.16
CA LEU A 241 6.23 3.45 13.48
C LEU A 241 7.32 3.76 14.50
N TRP A 242 6.90 4.23 15.66
CA TRP A 242 7.75 4.62 16.78
C TRP A 242 7.33 3.83 18.02
N GLY A 243 8.27 3.54 18.92
CA GLY A 243 7.97 2.82 20.16
C GLY A 243 9.16 2.74 21.12
N GLY A 244 8.95 2.03 22.23
CA GLY A 244 9.86 2.06 23.38
C GLY A 244 9.75 3.37 24.18
N GLN A 245 10.43 3.42 25.32
CA GLN A 245 10.30 4.51 26.31
C GLN A 245 10.49 5.92 25.74
N ASN A 246 11.46 6.10 24.84
CA ASN A 246 11.78 7.38 24.20
C ASN A 246 11.27 7.44 22.75
N PHE A 247 10.22 6.69 22.43
CA PHE A 247 9.58 6.62 21.09
C PHE A 247 10.59 6.70 19.93
N LYS A 248 11.51 5.73 19.87
CA LYS A 248 12.50 5.64 18.78
C LYS A 248 11.80 5.13 17.52
N GLN A 249 12.28 5.51 16.34
CA GLN A 249 11.76 4.96 15.08
C GLN A 249 12.15 3.48 15.00
N ILE A 250 11.16 2.59 14.81
CA ILE A 250 11.35 1.15 14.73
C ILE A 250 11.37 0.71 13.27
N VAL A 251 10.34 1.11 12.50
CA VAL A 251 10.21 0.72 11.09
C VAL A 251 9.53 1.85 10.29
N LYS A 252 9.86 1.94 9.00
CA LYS A 252 9.33 2.93 8.07
C LYS A 252 8.85 2.27 6.80
N PHE A 253 7.62 2.55 6.41
CA PHE A 253 6.97 2.01 5.21
C PHE A 253 6.90 3.09 4.13
N SER A 254 7.68 2.89 3.06
CA SER A 254 7.71 3.79 1.91
C SER A 254 6.45 3.62 1.06
N HIS A 255 5.42 4.42 1.34
CA HIS A 255 4.17 4.48 0.59
C HIS A 255 3.76 5.95 0.42
N PRO A 256 3.97 6.56 -0.75
CA PRO A 256 3.61 7.97 -0.98
C PRO A 256 2.11 8.24 -0.84
N GLY A 257 1.76 9.40 -0.27
CA GLY A 257 0.38 9.91 -0.24
C GLY A 257 -0.61 9.12 0.62
N VAL A 258 -0.13 8.29 1.57
CA VAL A 258 -1.02 7.56 2.50
C VAL A 258 -1.90 8.51 3.30
N GLN A 259 -3.22 8.28 3.22
CA GLN A 259 -4.22 9.01 3.99
C GLN A 259 -4.79 8.19 5.15
N LEU A 260 -4.88 6.87 5.01
CA LEU A 260 -5.47 6.00 6.02
C LEU A 260 -4.56 4.81 6.30
N ILE A 261 -4.50 4.39 7.56
CA ILE A 261 -3.88 3.14 7.98
C ILE A 261 -4.85 2.34 8.85
N ASP A 262 -4.62 1.04 8.98
CA ASP A 262 -5.26 0.17 9.96
C ASP A 262 -4.32 -0.96 10.37
N PHE A 263 -4.37 -1.38 11.64
CA PHE A 263 -3.49 -2.41 12.20
C PHE A 263 -4.24 -3.73 12.35
N SER A 264 -3.55 -4.86 12.17
CA SER A 264 -4.03 -6.15 12.68
C SER A 264 -4.15 -6.10 14.22
N PRO A 265 -5.18 -6.73 14.84
CA PRO A 265 -5.32 -6.76 16.31
C PRO A 265 -4.12 -7.35 17.08
N CYS A 266 -3.34 -8.21 16.44
CA CYS A 266 -2.11 -8.81 16.96
C CYS A 266 -0.83 -8.01 16.66
N GLU A 267 -0.94 -6.80 16.12
CA GLU A 267 0.15 -5.85 15.85
C GLU A 267 1.27 -6.36 14.92
N ARG A 268 1.05 -7.45 14.17
CA ARG A 268 2.03 -7.98 13.21
C ARG A 268 1.94 -7.37 11.81
N TYR A 269 0.78 -6.85 11.43
CA TYR A 269 0.53 -6.32 10.08
C TYR A 269 -0.04 -4.90 10.11
N LEU A 270 0.47 -4.05 9.22
CA LEU A 270 -0.05 -2.72 8.94
C LEU A 270 -0.68 -2.70 7.55
N VAL A 271 -1.92 -2.24 7.45
CA VAL A 271 -2.55 -1.88 6.17
C VAL A 271 -2.38 -0.38 5.98
N THR A 272 -1.90 0.07 4.82
CA THR A 272 -1.84 1.50 4.45
C THR A 272 -2.54 1.74 3.12
N PHE A 273 -3.27 2.85 3.01
CA PHE A 273 -4.08 3.24 1.85
C PHE A 273 -3.71 4.64 1.35
N SER A 274 -3.46 4.72 0.05
CA SER A 274 -3.20 5.94 -0.71
C SER A 274 -4.24 6.06 -1.83
N PRO A 275 -4.89 7.22 -2.02
CA PRO A 275 -5.82 7.45 -3.12
C PRO A 275 -5.10 7.83 -4.44
N LEU A 276 -3.77 7.81 -4.47
CA LEU A 276 -2.99 8.10 -5.67
C LEU A 276 -3.29 7.08 -6.79
N PRO A 277 -3.20 7.49 -8.07
CA PRO A 277 -3.60 6.65 -9.20
C PRO A 277 -2.75 5.38 -9.29
N ASP A 278 -3.42 4.24 -9.32
CA ASP A 278 -2.80 2.92 -9.20
C ASP A 278 -2.13 2.43 -10.50
N ASN A 279 -1.07 1.63 -10.37
CA ASN A 279 -0.48 0.94 -11.52
C ASN A 279 -1.19 -0.39 -11.76
N LYS A 280 -1.49 -0.73 -13.02
CA LYS A 280 -2.23 -1.95 -13.38
C LYS A 280 -1.45 -3.24 -13.13
N ASP A 281 -0.12 -3.16 -13.13
CA ASP A 281 0.76 -4.33 -13.00
C ASP A 281 1.16 -4.62 -11.55
N ASP A 282 1.30 -3.58 -10.71
CA ASP A 282 1.54 -3.69 -9.26
C ASP A 282 0.55 -2.79 -8.51
N PRO A 283 -0.51 -3.33 -7.90
CA PRO A 283 -1.47 -2.54 -7.14
C PRO A 283 -0.83 -1.97 -5.86
N GLN A 284 -0.72 -0.66 -5.81
CA GLN A 284 -0.17 0.12 -4.69
C GLN A 284 -1.24 0.90 -3.93
N ALA A 285 -2.47 1.04 -4.43
CA ALA A 285 -3.53 1.82 -3.75
C ALA A 285 -3.75 1.37 -2.28
N ILE A 286 -3.78 0.07 -2.01
CA ILE A 286 -3.74 -0.47 -0.64
C ILE A 286 -2.58 -1.48 -0.53
N ILE A 287 -1.73 -1.31 0.48
CA ILE A 287 -0.59 -2.21 0.73
C ILE A 287 -0.67 -2.76 2.16
N ILE A 288 -0.51 -4.07 2.30
CA ILE A 288 -0.31 -4.73 3.59
C ILE A 288 1.19 -4.98 3.79
N TRP A 289 1.69 -4.54 4.93
CA TRP A 289 3.08 -4.61 5.37
C TRP A 289 3.20 -5.53 6.59
N ASP A 290 4.35 -6.17 6.73
CA ASP A 290 4.76 -6.85 7.95
C ASP A 290 5.52 -5.88 8.85
N ILE A 291 5.08 -5.74 10.10
CA ILE A 291 5.63 -4.79 11.07
C ILE A 291 6.99 -5.26 11.59
N LEU A 292 7.24 -6.57 11.64
CA LEU A 292 8.49 -7.13 12.15
C LEU A 292 9.62 -7.11 11.11
N THR A 293 9.29 -7.29 9.82
CA THR A 293 10.30 -7.31 8.74
C THR A 293 10.37 -6.03 7.91
N GLY A 294 9.40 -5.11 8.06
CA GLY A 294 9.27 -3.90 7.25
C GLY A 294 8.79 -4.14 5.81
N GLN A 295 8.62 -5.39 5.38
CA GLN A 295 8.42 -5.73 3.97
C GLN A 295 6.97 -5.54 3.50
N LYS A 296 6.80 -5.05 2.26
CA LYS A 296 5.54 -5.13 1.51
C LYS A 296 5.18 -6.60 1.33
N ARG A 297 4.09 -7.05 1.96
CA ARG A 297 3.61 -8.44 1.86
C ARG A 297 2.63 -8.63 0.71
N ARG A 298 1.66 -7.72 0.54
CA ARG A 298 0.71 -7.78 -0.58
C ARG A 298 0.09 -6.43 -0.91
N GLY A 299 -0.01 -6.13 -2.21
CA GLY A 299 -0.76 -5.01 -2.77
C GLY A 299 -2.19 -5.39 -3.20
N PHE A 300 -3.10 -4.43 -3.18
CA PHE A 300 -4.51 -4.58 -3.58
C PHE A 300 -5.06 -3.28 -4.21
N HIS A 301 -5.77 -3.42 -5.33
CA HIS A 301 -6.54 -2.34 -5.94
C HIS A 301 -7.66 -1.85 -5.01
N CYS A 302 -7.95 -0.54 -5.04
CA CYS A 302 -9.07 0.08 -4.33
C CYS A 302 -10.31 0.23 -5.23
N ASP A 303 -11.48 -0.15 -4.71
CA ASP A 303 -12.77 0.06 -5.35
C ASP A 303 -13.41 1.36 -4.78
N ASN A 304 -13.84 2.28 -5.66
CA ASN A 304 -14.29 3.66 -5.35
C ASN A 304 -15.43 3.83 -4.31
N THR A 305 -16.02 2.75 -3.80
CA THR A 305 -17.24 2.76 -2.96
C THR A 305 -17.04 2.20 -1.56
N THR A 306 -15.80 2.16 -1.05
CA THR A 306 -15.45 1.36 0.13
C THR A 306 -15.20 2.20 1.38
N VAL A 307 -15.95 1.91 2.45
CA VAL A 307 -15.77 2.54 3.78
C VAL A 307 -14.56 1.92 4.49
N TRP A 308 -13.74 2.75 5.15
CA TRP A 308 -12.59 2.31 5.94
C TRP A 308 -13.03 1.77 7.33
N PRO A 309 -12.39 0.72 7.87
CA PRO A 309 -11.37 -0.14 7.25
C PRO A 309 -11.98 -1.14 6.26
N ILE A 310 -11.36 -1.25 5.08
CA ILE A 310 -11.84 -2.12 3.98
C ILE A 310 -11.58 -3.62 4.24
N PHE A 311 -10.52 -3.90 5.00
CA PHE A 311 -10.13 -5.22 5.47
C PHE A 311 -10.49 -5.29 6.95
N LYS A 312 -11.39 -6.20 7.31
CA LYS A 312 -11.63 -6.51 8.72
C LYS A 312 -10.85 -7.78 9.05
N TRP A 313 -9.99 -7.69 10.06
CA TRP A 313 -9.19 -8.78 10.60
C TRP A 313 -10.00 -9.62 11.58
N ASN A 314 -9.66 -10.90 11.72
CA ASN A 314 -10.09 -11.72 12.85
C ASN A 314 -9.26 -11.40 14.12
N HIS A 315 -9.62 -12.00 15.25
CA HIS A 315 -9.05 -11.69 16.56
C HIS A 315 -7.56 -12.00 16.70
N ASP A 316 -7.07 -13.09 16.09
CA ASP A 316 -5.67 -13.54 16.16
C ASP A 316 -4.78 -13.01 15.01
N GLY A 317 -5.38 -12.46 13.95
CA GLY A 317 -4.71 -11.96 12.74
C GLY A 317 -4.30 -13.04 11.71
N SER A 318 -4.70 -14.31 11.90
CA SER A 318 -4.52 -15.40 10.94
C SER A 318 -5.39 -15.23 9.68
N TYR A 319 -6.52 -14.52 9.77
CA TYR A 319 -7.40 -14.26 8.64
C TYR A 319 -7.84 -12.80 8.54
N PHE A 320 -8.00 -12.31 7.32
CA PHE A 320 -8.63 -11.03 7.04
C PHE A 320 -9.59 -11.15 5.87
N ALA A 321 -10.66 -10.36 5.88
CA ALA A 321 -11.69 -10.43 4.85
C ALA A 321 -11.98 -9.07 4.22
N ARG A 322 -12.20 -9.08 2.90
CA ARG A 322 -12.63 -7.92 2.10
C ARG A 322 -14.01 -8.18 1.51
N ARG A 323 -14.92 -7.24 1.68
CA ARG A 323 -16.25 -7.24 1.04
C ARG A 323 -16.19 -6.52 -0.30
N THR A 324 -16.54 -7.22 -1.38
CA THR A 324 -16.95 -6.63 -2.66
C THR A 324 -18.48 -6.84 -2.77
N GLN A 325 -19.17 -6.15 -3.69
CA GLN A 325 -20.64 -6.08 -3.76
C GLN A 325 -21.37 -7.43 -3.64
N ASP A 326 -20.89 -8.48 -4.32
CA ASP A 326 -21.51 -9.82 -4.33
C ASP A 326 -20.57 -10.96 -3.88
N THR A 327 -19.41 -10.61 -3.29
CA THR A 327 -18.44 -11.61 -2.81
C THR A 327 -17.71 -11.16 -1.55
N LEU A 328 -17.60 -12.07 -0.59
CA LEU A 328 -16.70 -11.95 0.55
C LEU A 328 -15.42 -12.75 0.27
N SER A 329 -14.29 -12.05 0.13
CA SER A 329 -12.99 -12.67 -0.10
C SER A 329 -12.24 -12.76 1.22
N VAL A 330 -11.99 -13.98 1.71
CA VAL A 330 -11.23 -14.26 2.94
C VAL A 330 -9.82 -14.67 2.56
N TYR A 331 -8.84 -14.04 3.20
CA TYR A 331 -7.42 -14.26 2.99
C TYR A 331 -6.76 -14.79 4.27
N GLU A 332 -5.68 -15.53 4.10
CA GLU A 332 -4.94 -16.23 5.16
C GLU A 332 -3.54 -15.62 5.33
N THR A 333 -3.05 -15.49 6.56
CA THR A 333 -1.66 -15.11 6.86
C THR A 333 -0.87 -16.33 7.35
N PRO A 334 0.46 -16.43 7.11
CA PRO A 334 1.35 -15.40 6.55
C PRO A 334 1.43 -15.38 5.01
N SER A 335 0.68 -16.22 4.30
CA SER A 335 0.76 -16.32 2.83
C SER A 335 0.14 -15.13 2.07
N PHE A 336 -0.79 -14.42 2.72
CA PHE A 336 -1.71 -13.44 2.11
C PHE A 336 -2.50 -14.02 0.93
N GLY A 337 -2.60 -15.35 0.85
CA GLY A 337 -3.33 -16.09 -0.16
C GLY A 337 -4.84 -15.97 0.02
N LEU A 338 -5.60 -16.14 -1.05
CA LEU A 338 -7.05 -16.29 -0.98
C LEU A 338 -7.37 -17.70 -0.45
N LEU A 339 -8.11 -17.79 0.65
CA LEU A 339 -8.46 -19.05 1.30
C LEU A 339 -9.11 -20.01 0.27
N ASP A 340 -8.69 -21.28 0.27
CA ASP A 340 -9.05 -22.33 -0.71
C ASP A 340 -8.99 -21.91 -2.20
N LYS A 341 -8.26 -20.83 -2.52
CA LYS A 341 -8.26 -20.15 -3.83
C LYS A 341 -9.67 -19.73 -4.31
N LYS A 342 -10.63 -19.53 -3.40
CA LYS A 342 -12.05 -19.25 -3.72
C LYS A 342 -12.65 -18.20 -2.78
N SER A 343 -13.27 -17.16 -3.34
CA SER A 343 -14.11 -16.21 -2.58
C SER A 343 -15.50 -16.78 -2.31
N ILE A 344 -16.12 -16.41 -1.20
CA ILE A 344 -17.49 -16.79 -0.86
C ILE A 344 -18.45 -15.89 -1.64
N LYS A 345 -19.28 -16.46 -2.52
CA LYS A 345 -20.27 -15.70 -3.31
C LYS A 345 -21.49 -15.40 -2.43
N ILE A 346 -21.71 -14.13 -2.10
CA ILE A 346 -22.78 -13.66 -1.22
C ILE A 346 -23.38 -12.41 -1.86
N ARG A 347 -24.49 -12.58 -2.59
CA ARG A 347 -25.15 -11.48 -3.31
C ARG A 347 -25.62 -10.38 -2.36
N GLY A 348 -25.44 -9.12 -2.77
CA GLY A 348 -25.96 -7.95 -2.07
C GLY A 348 -25.46 -7.77 -0.63
N ILE A 349 -24.33 -8.37 -0.24
CA ILE A 349 -23.80 -8.29 1.13
C ILE A 349 -23.56 -6.81 1.54
N LYS A 350 -24.21 -6.36 2.62
CA LYS A 350 -24.19 -4.95 3.04
C LYS A 350 -23.09 -4.65 4.05
N ASP A 351 -23.03 -5.39 5.15
CA ASP A 351 -21.95 -5.33 6.14
C ASP A 351 -21.65 -6.71 6.73
N PHE A 352 -20.46 -6.84 7.31
CA PHE A 352 -19.93 -8.04 7.95
C PHE A 352 -19.02 -7.68 9.14
N GLY A 353 -18.86 -8.60 10.10
CA GLY A 353 -17.95 -8.44 11.23
C GLY A 353 -17.50 -9.79 11.78
N TRP A 354 -16.25 -9.85 12.24
CA TRP A 354 -15.71 -11.03 12.93
C TRP A 354 -16.16 -11.09 14.39
N SER A 355 -16.27 -12.29 14.95
CA SER A 355 -16.30 -12.48 16.40
C SER A 355 -14.97 -12.00 17.01
N PRO A 356 -15.00 -11.25 18.13
CA PRO A 356 -13.79 -10.84 18.84
C PRO A 356 -12.96 -11.96 19.49
N THR A 357 -13.48 -13.20 19.54
CA THR A 357 -12.80 -14.34 20.18
C THR A 357 -12.85 -15.65 19.38
N ASP A 358 -13.75 -15.77 18.40
CA ASP A 358 -13.85 -16.96 17.54
C ASP A 358 -13.53 -16.62 16.07
N ASN A 359 -13.14 -17.63 15.29
CA ASN A 359 -13.03 -17.51 13.84
C ASN A 359 -14.40 -17.68 13.15
N ILE A 360 -15.34 -16.80 13.52
CA ILE A 360 -16.70 -16.71 12.99
C ILE A 360 -16.87 -15.34 12.32
N ILE A 361 -17.38 -15.32 11.08
CA ILE A 361 -17.86 -14.12 10.39
C ILE A 361 -19.37 -14.04 10.50
N SER A 362 -19.88 -12.96 11.06
CA SER A 362 -21.26 -12.52 10.89
C SER A 362 -21.38 -11.62 9.65
N TYR A 363 -22.47 -11.74 8.90
CA TYR A 363 -22.85 -10.76 7.87
C TYR A 363 -24.36 -10.70 7.70
N TRP A 364 -24.83 -9.70 6.95
CA TRP A 364 -26.22 -9.63 6.54
C TRP A 364 -26.40 -9.33 5.05
N THR A 365 -27.46 -9.91 4.48
CA THR A 365 -27.98 -9.56 3.14
C THR A 365 -29.38 -8.96 3.28
N PRO A 366 -29.72 -7.93 2.49
CA PRO A 366 -31.04 -7.32 2.46
C PRO A 366 -32.06 -8.26 1.78
N GLU A 367 -33.32 -7.82 1.74
CA GLU A 367 -34.41 -8.49 1.04
C GLU A 367 -34.29 -8.22 -0.47
N GLU A 368 -34.20 -9.27 -1.29
CA GLU A 368 -33.96 -9.19 -2.74
C GLU A 368 -34.93 -10.12 -3.49
N GLN A 369 -35.95 -9.52 -4.13
CA GLN A 369 -37.01 -10.20 -4.91
C GLN A 369 -37.69 -11.35 -4.15
N ASN A 370 -37.17 -12.58 -4.30
CA ASN A 370 -37.70 -13.81 -3.70
C ASN A 370 -36.87 -14.29 -2.49
N THR A 371 -35.79 -13.60 -2.13
CA THR A 371 -34.92 -13.93 -0.99
C THR A 371 -35.19 -12.97 0.17
N PRO A 372 -35.60 -13.46 1.36
CA PRO A 372 -35.78 -12.60 2.53
C PRO A 372 -34.43 -12.02 3.00
N ALA A 373 -34.48 -10.90 3.72
CA ALA A 373 -33.30 -10.42 4.44
C ALA A 373 -32.83 -11.50 5.42
N ARG A 374 -31.52 -11.59 5.67
CA ARG A 374 -30.98 -12.58 6.61
C ARG A 374 -29.70 -12.12 7.27
N VAL A 375 -29.55 -12.51 8.53
CA VAL A 375 -28.27 -12.53 9.24
C VAL A 375 -27.73 -13.95 9.13
N THR A 376 -26.42 -14.09 8.92
CA THR A 376 -25.77 -15.40 8.82
C THR A 376 -24.42 -15.39 9.54
N LEU A 377 -24.14 -16.49 10.24
CA LEU A 377 -22.86 -16.77 10.90
C LEU A 377 -22.14 -17.88 10.14
N ILE A 378 -20.95 -17.60 9.60
CA ILE A 378 -20.08 -18.58 8.95
C ILE A 378 -18.84 -18.84 9.81
N LYS A 379 -18.48 -20.10 10.01
CA LYS A 379 -17.22 -20.50 10.67
C LYS A 379 -16.09 -20.66 9.64
N ILE A 380 -14.95 -20.05 9.92
CA ILE A 380 -13.70 -20.13 9.14
C ILE A 380 -12.75 -21.11 9.85
N PRO A 381 -11.98 -21.96 9.14
CA PRO A 381 -11.82 -22.02 7.68
C PRO A 381 -12.91 -22.82 6.93
N HIS A 382 -13.71 -23.65 7.59
CA HIS A 382 -14.59 -24.63 6.91
C HIS A 382 -15.76 -24.05 6.08
N ARG A 383 -16.07 -22.75 6.21
CA ARG A 383 -17.16 -22.03 5.51
C ARG A 383 -18.58 -22.51 5.83
N GLU A 384 -18.73 -23.30 6.88
CA GLU A 384 -20.01 -23.81 7.35
C GLU A 384 -20.88 -22.69 7.92
N GLN A 385 -22.17 -22.67 7.56
CA GLN A 385 -23.16 -21.72 8.09
C GLN A 385 -23.73 -22.26 9.42
N VAL A 386 -23.21 -21.77 10.54
CA VAL A 386 -23.56 -22.24 11.89
C VAL A 386 -24.94 -21.75 12.33
N CYS A 387 -25.35 -20.57 11.87
CA CYS A 387 -26.68 -20.01 12.13
C CYS A 387 -27.13 -19.12 10.96
N VAL A 388 -28.41 -19.24 10.59
CA VAL A 388 -29.08 -18.37 9.61
C VAL A 388 -30.40 -17.90 10.22
N LYS A 389 -30.57 -16.59 10.38
CA LYS A 389 -31.83 -15.98 10.85
C LYS A 389 -32.43 -15.15 9.73
N ASN A 390 -33.49 -15.66 9.13
CA ASN A 390 -34.29 -14.92 8.15
C ASN A 390 -35.10 -13.80 8.84
N LEU A 391 -35.24 -12.69 8.15
CA LEU A 391 -35.91 -11.46 8.55
C LEU A 391 -36.72 -10.93 7.35
N PHE A 392 -37.80 -10.23 7.65
CA PHE A 392 -38.71 -9.62 6.68
C PHE A 392 -38.91 -8.16 7.05
N THR A 393 -39.31 -7.29 6.11
CA THR A 393 -39.62 -5.86 6.35
C THR A 393 -38.47 -5.06 7.01
N VAL A 394 -37.24 -5.34 6.58
CA VAL A 394 -36.00 -4.72 7.08
C VAL A 394 -35.55 -3.58 6.18
N ALA A 395 -35.26 -2.40 6.76
CA ALA A 395 -34.59 -1.30 6.08
C ALA A 395 -33.06 -1.37 6.23
N GLU A 396 -32.56 -1.64 7.44
CA GLU A 396 -31.14 -1.71 7.76
C GLU A 396 -30.88 -2.70 8.91
N CYS A 397 -29.76 -3.42 8.89
CA CYS A 397 -29.24 -4.16 10.04
C CYS A 397 -27.87 -3.62 10.45
N LYS A 398 -27.62 -3.54 11.77
CA LYS A 398 -26.30 -3.21 12.35
C LYS A 398 -25.85 -4.31 13.30
N ILE A 399 -24.63 -4.78 13.10
CA ILE A 399 -24.04 -5.96 13.76
C ILE A 399 -23.16 -5.46 14.91
N HIS A 400 -23.52 -5.80 16.15
CA HIS A 400 -22.83 -5.38 17.37
C HIS A 400 -22.40 -6.60 18.20
N TRP A 401 -21.15 -7.00 18.05
CA TRP A 401 -20.53 -8.03 18.89
C TRP A 401 -20.24 -7.51 20.30
N GLN A 402 -20.48 -8.35 21.31
CA GLN A 402 -19.93 -8.19 22.66
C GLN A 402 -18.41 -8.47 22.61
N LYS A 403 -17.59 -7.77 23.40
CA LYS A 403 -16.12 -7.92 23.36
C LYS A 403 -15.61 -9.34 23.70
N CYS A 404 -16.37 -10.13 24.46
CA CYS A 404 -16.04 -11.52 24.78
C CYS A 404 -16.44 -12.51 23.67
N GLY A 405 -17.24 -12.07 22.69
CA GLY A 405 -17.74 -12.90 21.58
C GLY A 405 -18.89 -13.85 21.95
N ASP A 406 -19.29 -13.93 23.22
CA ASP A 406 -20.32 -14.87 23.69
C ASP A 406 -21.73 -14.51 23.19
N TYR A 407 -21.95 -13.20 22.94
CA TYR A 407 -23.18 -12.66 22.40
C TYR A 407 -22.94 -11.77 21.18
N LEU A 408 -23.81 -11.90 20.18
CA LEU A 408 -23.96 -10.95 19.09
C LEU A 408 -25.35 -10.33 19.17
N CYS A 409 -25.45 -9.00 19.22
CA CYS A 409 -26.72 -8.32 18.99
C CYS A 409 -26.76 -7.77 17.55
N VAL A 410 -27.85 -8.02 16.84
CA VAL A 410 -28.16 -7.31 15.59
C VAL A 410 -29.33 -6.37 15.85
N LYS A 411 -29.07 -5.07 15.71
CA LYS A 411 -30.12 -4.05 15.63
C LYS A 411 -30.75 -4.14 14.24
N VAL A 412 -32.05 -4.41 14.18
CA VAL A 412 -32.84 -4.54 12.96
C VAL A 412 -33.82 -3.37 12.89
N ASP A 413 -33.59 -2.48 11.92
CA ASP A 413 -34.44 -1.31 11.70
C ASP A 413 -35.54 -1.73 10.72
N ARG A 414 -36.73 -1.96 11.27
CA ARG A 414 -37.92 -2.44 10.57
C ARG A 414 -38.78 -1.28 10.10
N TYR A 415 -39.50 -1.46 9.00
CA TYR A 415 -40.44 -0.45 8.47
C TYR A 415 -41.89 -0.95 8.50
N LYS A 416 -42.84 0.00 8.49
CA LYS A 416 -44.28 -0.27 8.34
C LYS A 416 -44.79 0.01 6.92
N SER A 417 -44.13 0.90 6.19
CA SER A 417 -44.37 1.13 4.77
C SER A 417 -43.06 1.42 4.02
N LYS A 418 -43.02 1.05 2.74
CA LYS A 418 -41.96 1.39 1.79
C LYS A 418 -42.59 2.24 0.69
N LYS A 419 -41.94 3.35 0.33
CA LYS A 419 -42.22 4.11 -0.89
C LYS A 419 -40.94 4.14 -1.72
N GLU A 420 -41.05 4.00 -3.02
CA GLU A 420 -39.92 4.19 -3.93
C GLU A 420 -39.95 5.61 -4.48
N ASP A 421 -38.80 6.27 -4.43
CA ASP A 421 -38.60 7.66 -4.83
C ASP A 421 -37.35 7.73 -5.72
N LYS A 422 -37.12 8.85 -6.41
CA LYS A 422 -36.01 9.00 -7.38
C LYS A 422 -34.62 8.83 -6.77
N GLU A 423 -34.50 9.01 -5.45
CA GLU A 423 -33.27 8.85 -4.66
C GLU A 423 -33.13 7.46 -4.02
N GLY A 424 -34.13 6.58 -4.19
CA GLY A 424 -34.17 5.24 -3.60
C GLY A 424 -35.39 5.00 -2.69
N PRO A 425 -35.40 3.87 -1.93
CA PRO A 425 -36.53 3.51 -1.08
C PRO A 425 -36.59 4.35 0.20
N LYS A 426 -37.66 5.13 0.37
CA LYS A 426 -37.99 5.86 1.60
C LYS A 426 -38.89 4.98 2.50
N TYR A 427 -38.47 4.78 3.74
CA TYR A 427 -39.13 3.90 4.71
C TYR A 427 -39.97 4.70 5.71
N GLY A 428 -41.24 4.31 5.88
CA GLY A 428 -42.21 4.94 6.77
C GLY A 428 -42.46 4.13 8.04
N GLY A 429 -42.59 4.84 9.17
CA GLY A 429 -42.93 4.26 10.47
C GLY A 429 -41.89 3.27 11.00
N ILE A 430 -40.61 3.69 11.01
CA ILE A 430 -39.49 2.85 11.45
C ILE A 430 -39.61 2.50 12.93
N TYR A 431 -39.23 1.27 13.29
CA TYR A 431 -39.09 0.78 14.66
C TYR A 431 -37.90 -0.18 14.78
N HIS A 432 -37.41 -0.39 16.00
CA HIS A 432 -36.15 -1.11 16.25
C HIS A 432 -36.38 -2.40 17.03
N ASN A 433 -36.00 -3.53 16.43
CA ASN A 433 -35.92 -4.82 17.10
C ASN A 433 -34.44 -5.18 17.32
N PHE A 434 -34.13 -5.79 18.46
CA PHE A 434 -32.78 -6.23 18.79
C PHE A 434 -32.78 -7.76 18.89
N ASN A 435 -32.11 -8.41 17.95
CA ASN A 435 -31.96 -9.86 17.92
C ASN A 435 -30.64 -10.24 18.61
N ILE A 436 -30.70 -10.95 19.73
CA ILE A 436 -29.52 -11.35 20.52
C ILE A 436 -29.25 -12.84 20.29
N PHE A 437 -28.15 -13.14 19.62
CA PHE A 437 -27.66 -14.49 19.32
C PHE A 437 -26.72 -14.92 20.44
N ARG A 438 -26.98 -16.09 21.04
CA ARG A 438 -26.13 -16.66 22.12
C ARG A 438 -25.15 -17.68 21.56
N ILE A 439 -23.91 -17.26 21.32
CA ILE A 439 -22.93 -17.98 20.51
C ILE A 439 -22.41 -19.24 21.20
N ARG A 440 -22.35 -19.24 22.54
CA ARG A 440 -21.89 -20.39 23.36
C ARG A 440 -22.97 -21.45 23.61
N GLU A 441 -24.24 -21.15 23.35
CA GLU A 441 -25.35 -22.08 23.56
C GLU A 441 -25.58 -22.97 22.34
N LYS A 442 -25.99 -24.23 22.55
CA LYS A 442 -26.23 -25.19 21.46
C LYS A 442 -27.29 -24.67 20.49
N GLN A 443 -27.02 -24.79 19.18
CA GLN A 443 -27.85 -24.28 18.08
C GLN A 443 -27.97 -22.74 17.98
N ILE A 444 -27.21 -21.98 18.77
CA ILE A 444 -27.20 -20.50 18.79
C ILE A 444 -28.63 -19.92 18.84
N PRO A 445 -29.33 -20.06 19.99
CA PRO A 445 -30.65 -19.47 20.16
C PRO A 445 -30.61 -17.95 19.98
N VAL A 446 -31.72 -17.41 19.48
CA VAL A 446 -31.85 -16.00 19.10
C VAL A 446 -33.05 -15.38 19.81
N ASP A 447 -32.77 -14.66 20.90
CA ASP A 447 -33.74 -13.86 21.62
C ASP A 447 -34.14 -12.64 20.77
N ILE A 448 -35.42 -12.24 20.83
CA ILE A 448 -35.94 -11.08 20.09
C ILE A 448 -36.48 -10.06 21.10
N LEU A 449 -35.80 -8.93 21.24
CA LEU A 449 -36.20 -7.84 22.11
C LEU A 449 -36.83 -6.70 21.30
N GLU A 450 -38.13 -6.49 21.46
CA GLU A 450 -38.85 -5.37 20.86
C GLU A 450 -38.87 -4.16 21.81
N VAL A 451 -38.06 -3.15 21.52
CA VAL A 451 -37.88 -1.99 22.38
C VAL A 451 -38.89 -0.91 22.00
N LYS A 452 -40.02 -0.90 22.72
CA LYS A 452 -41.17 -0.02 22.40
C LYS A 452 -40.86 1.46 22.69
N GLU A 453 -40.34 1.76 23.88
CA GLU A 453 -39.98 3.12 24.32
C GLU A 453 -38.75 3.06 25.26
N THR A 454 -37.90 4.08 25.27
CA THR A 454 -36.94 4.34 26.36
C THR A 454 -37.63 5.05 27.54
N PHE A 455 -36.92 5.22 28.68
CA PHE A 455 -37.39 6.04 29.80
C PHE A 455 -37.82 7.47 29.42
N GLU A 456 -37.27 8.03 28.35
CA GLU A 456 -37.64 9.36 27.82
C GLU A 456 -38.75 9.32 26.75
N LYS A 457 -39.39 8.17 26.53
CA LYS A 457 -40.36 7.89 25.44
C LYS A 457 -39.79 8.12 24.03
N LYS A 458 -38.47 7.98 23.87
CA LYS A 458 -37.77 8.03 22.57
C LYS A 458 -37.54 6.60 22.06
N GLN A 459 -37.24 6.45 20.78
CA GLN A 459 -36.74 5.19 20.23
C GLN A 459 -35.26 5.01 20.56
N ALA A 460 -34.86 3.80 20.98
CA ALA A 460 -33.45 3.47 21.21
C ALA A 460 -32.73 3.24 19.87
N ASN A 461 -31.88 4.18 19.46
CA ASN A 461 -31.20 4.16 18.17
C ASN A 461 -29.73 3.68 18.25
N PHE A 462 -29.12 3.69 19.43
CA PHE A 462 -27.77 3.16 19.69
C PHE A 462 -27.77 2.02 20.73
N LEU A 463 -26.77 1.15 20.62
CA LEU A 463 -26.53 0.00 21.49
C LEU A 463 -25.07 -0.01 21.93
N PHE A 464 -24.83 -0.17 23.23
CA PHE A 464 -23.51 -0.32 23.81
C PHE A 464 -23.46 -1.58 24.69
N TRP A 465 -22.53 -2.49 24.39
CA TRP A 465 -22.26 -3.65 25.24
C TRP A 465 -21.43 -3.25 26.46
N SER A 466 -21.71 -3.88 27.60
CA SER A 466 -20.75 -3.93 28.71
C SER A 466 -19.42 -4.53 28.19
N PRO A 467 -18.25 -3.90 28.46
CA PRO A 467 -16.97 -4.37 27.94
C PRO A 467 -16.57 -5.79 28.36
N SER A 468 -17.09 -6.27 29.50
CA SER A 468 -16.75 -7.56 30.11
C SER A 468 -17.92 -8.09 30.95
N GLY A 469 -19.14 -8.04 30.38
CA GLY A 469 -20.36 -8.48 31.06
C GLY A 469 -21.52 -8.75 30.10
N THR A 470 -22.64 -9.20 30.65
CA THR A 470 -23.87 -9.58 29.90
C THR A 470 -24.80 -8.39 29.62
N PHE A 471 -24.57 -7.23 30.25
CA PHE A 471 -25.46 -6.08 30.16
C PHE A 471 -25.32 -5.32 28.83
N ILE A 472 -26.46 -4.82 28.34
CA ILE A 472 -26.57 -3.92 27.18
C ILE A 472 -27.15 -2.59 27.66
N VAL A 473 -26.52 -1.48 27.29
CA VAL A 473 -27.09 -0.14 27.41
C VAL A 473 -27.71 0.25 26.07
N LEU A 474 -29.01 0.55 26.07
CA LEU A 474 -29.76 1.02 24.91
C LEU A 474 -30.02 2.52 25.06
N ALA A 475 -29.55 3.31 24.10
CA ALA A 475 -29.58 4.77 24.18
C ALA A 475 -30.39 5.38 23.03
N GLY A 476 -31.17 6.43 23.35
CA GLY A 476 -31.87 7.29 22.40
C GLY A 476 -31.13 8.61 22.20
N LEU A 477 -29.95 8.55 21.57
CA LEU A 477 -29.10 9.74 21.36
C LEU A 477 -29.64 10.58 20.21
N ARG A 478 -29.53 11.91 20.32
CA ARG A 478 -29.68 12.79 19.14
C ARG A 478 -28.50 12.54 18.19
N ARG A 479 -28.80 12.49 16.89
CA ARG A 479 -27.82 12.58 15.80
C ARG A 479 -27.69 14.04 15.38
#